data_AF-A0A4R7VRC7-F1
#
_entry.id   AF-A0A4R7VRC7-F1
#
_cell.length_a   1.000
_cell.length_b   1.000
_cell.length_c   1.000
_cell.angle_alpha   90.00
_cell.angle_beta   90.00
_cell.angle_gamma   90.00
#
_symmetry.space_group_name_H-M   'P 1'
#
loop_
_entity.id
_entity.type
_entity.pdbx_description
1 polymer ?
#
loop_
_entity_poly.entity_id
_entity_poly.type
_entity_poly.pdbx_seq_one_letter_code
_entity_poly.pdbx_strand_id
1 'polypeptide(L)'
;MEDGRRWSIETFGAHGVHIRNQVSLLVRDEHTASADAQDASGHRSKSVYGEFWRGILERFEEFGKLPGAALIRPGRAPYNIPVINGVALFPWRYGRSRDRDLTTTPFVTSEARTAMLDLRVATQPELNLGLPRPELTEEEQQLTEVVEAAMADAKVSSNKLVVVAVSSSAIALHDIIWGDVTLSDDGYLDFGFSESLMSLKPSKLFAVPDTGKTFTSGEPPARELGVHGVDEASGDDPSDV
;
A
#
# COMPACT_ATOMS: atom_id res chain seq x y z
N MET A 1 -14.84 -17.08 2.85
CA MET A 1 -13.72 -16.10 2.81
C MET A 1 -12.39 -16.83 2.58
N GLU A 2 -11.51 -16.29 1.75
CA GLU A 2 -10.13 -16.79 1.54
C GLU A 2 -9.29 -16.55 2.81
N ASP A 3 -8.49 -17.53 3.25
CA ASP A 3 -7.76 -17.45 4.52
C ASP A 3 -6.83 -16.23 4.61
N GLY A 4 -6.13 -15.89 3.53
CA GLY A 4 -5.28 -14.69 3.47
C GLY A 4 -6.04 -13.38 3.55
N ARG A 5 -7.25 -13.30 2.98
CA ARG A 5 -8.12 -12.12 3.14
C ARG A 5 -8.59 -11.98 4.59
N ARG A 6 -9.07 -13.08 5.20
CA ARG A 6 -9.47 -13.08 6.61
C ARG A 6 -8.32 -12.65 7.53
N TRP A 7 -7.16 -13.29 7.41
CA TRP A 7 -5.98 -12.96 8.22
C TRP A 7 -5.54 -11.50 8.04
N SER A 8 -5.61 -10.97 6.82
CA SER A 8 -5.25 -9.58 6.57
C SER A 8 -6.18 -8.60 7.29
N ILE A 9 -7.49 -8.88 7.34
CA ILE A 9 -8.48 -8.07 8.08
C ILE A 9 -8.23 -8.18 9.58
N GLU A 10 -8.01 -9.39 10.09
CA GLU A 10 -7.71 -9.60 11.52
C GLU A 10 -6.41 -8.91 11.96
N THR A 11 -5.46 -8.72 11.03
CA THR A 11 -4.14 -8.15 11.32
C THR A 11 -4.11 -6.64 11.16
N PHE A 12 -4.61 -6.10 10.04
CA PHE A 12 -4.52 -4.68 9.71
C PHE A 12 -5.89 -3.97 9.75
N GLY A 13 -6.90 -4.65 10.28
CA GLY A 13 -8.27 -4.13 10.31
C GLY A 13 -8.79 -3.85 8.91
N ALA A 14 -9.43 -2.69 8.79
CA ALA A 14 -10.16 -2.30 7.59
C ALA A 14 -9.26 -2.09 6.35
N HIS A 15 -7.94 -1.95 6.53
CA HIS A 15 -6.97 -1.79 5.44
C HIS A 15 -6.37 -3.11 4.97
N GLY A 16 -6.67 -4.24 5.63
CA GLY A 16 -6.01 -5.53 5.39
C GLY A 16 -6.06 -6.02 3.95
N VAL A 17 -7.25 -6.04 3.36
CA VAL A 17 -7.43 -6.48 1.97
C VAL A 17 -6.72 -5.55 0.99
N HIS A 18 -6.76 -4.24 1.23
CA HIS A 18 -6.06 -3.25 0.42
C HIS A 18 -4.54 -3.48 0.48
N ILE A 19 -3.97 -3.60 1.68
CA ILE A 19 -2.54 -3.85 1.91
C ILE A 19 -2.12 -5.15 1.23
N ARG A 20 -2.87 -6.24 1.40
CA ARG A 20 -2.59 -7.54 0.75
C ARG A 20 -2.42 -7.40 -0.76
N ASN A 21 -3.34 -6.69 -1.41
CA ASN A 21 -3.30 -6.50 -2.87
C ASN A 21 -2.14 -5.58 -3.28
N GLN A 22 -1.94 -4.48 -2.56
CA GLN A 22 -0.92 -3.48 -2.89
C GLN A 22 0.50 -3.98 -2.66
N VAL A 23 0.77 -4.74 -1.60
CA VAL A 23 2.11 -5.32 -1.34
C VAL A 23 2.62 -6.09 -2.56
N SER A 24 1.76 -6.93 -3.13
CA SER A 24 2.10 -7.74 -4.29
C SER A 24 2.38 -6.89 -5.55
N LEU A 25 1.73 -5.73 -5.68
CA LEU A 25 1.95 -4.79 -6.79
C LEU A 25 3.25 -4.01 -6.60
N LEU A 26 3.43 -3.38 -5.44
CA LEU A 26 4.62 -2.57 -5.14
C LEU A 26 5.91 -3.38 -5.28
N VAL A 27 5.93 -4.64 -4.84
CA VAL A 27 7.09 -5.53 -5.00
C VAL A 27 7.39 -5.84 -6.47
N ARG A 28 6.35 -6.11 -7.28
CA ARG A 28 6.53 -6.38 -8.71
C ARG A 28 6.99 -5.14 -9.46
N ASP A 29 6.38 -4.00 -9.19
CA ASP A 29 6.74 -2.75 -9.85
C ASP A 29 8.16 -2.32 -9.48
N GLU A 30 8.61 -2.56 -8.24
CA GLU A 30 9.99 -2.27 -7.82
C GLU A 30 10.97 -3.23 -8.44
N HIS A 31 10.59 -4.51 -8.54
CA HIS A 31 11.42 -5.50 -9.21
C HIS A 31 11.64 -5.11 -10.67
N THR A 32 10.57 -4.75 -11.40
CA THR A 32 10.64 -4.30 -12.79
C THR A 32 11.50 -3.05 -12.93
N ALA A 33 11.22 -2.00 -12.15
CA ALA A 33 11.99 -0.75 -12.21
C ALA A 33 13.49 -0.96 -11.92
N SER A 34 13.81 -1.76 -10.90
CA SER A 34 15.19 -2.11 -10.55
C SER A 34 15.88 -2.95 -11.64
N ALA A 35 15.15 -3.87 -12.28
CA ALA A 35 15.67 -4.71 -13.36
C ALA A 35 15.95 -3.87 -14.62
N ASP A 36 15.02 -3.00 -15.00
CA ASP A 36 15.17 -2.07 -16.13
C ASP A 36 16.35 -1.12 -15.90
N ALA A 37 16.50 -0.58 -14.68
CA ALA A 37 17.65 0.25 -14.33
C ALA A 37 18.97 -0.52 -14.44
N GLN A 38 18.98 -1.80 -14.03
CA GLN A 38 20.16 -2.65 -14.14
C GLN A 38 20.54 -2.92 -15.60
N ASP A 39 19.56 -3.15 -16.46
CA ASP A 39 19.80 -3.34 -17.91
C ASP A 39 20.31 -2.05 -18.55
N ALA A 40 19.61 -0.94 -18.33
CA ALA A 40 19.95 0.38 -18.86
C ALA A 40 21.34 0.88 -18.41
N SER A 41 21.79 0.50 -17.21
CA SER A 41 23.12 0.90 -16.72
C SER A 41 24.29 0.35 -17.54
N GLY A 42 24.10 -0.75 -18.27
CA GLY A 42 25.19 -1.47 -18.96
C GLY A 42 26.24 -2.06 -18.02
N HIS A 43 26.07 -1.98 -16.69
CA HIS A 43 27.05 -2.47 -15.74
C HIS A 43 27.04 -3.99 -15.66
N ARG A 44 28.22 -4.60 -15.72
CA ARG A 44 28.38 -6.05 -15.48
C ARG A 44 28.03 -6.42 -14.03
N SER A 45 28.35 -5.54 -13.07
CA SER A 45 28.01 -5.74 -11.67
C SER A 45 26.51 -5.60 -11.43
N LYS A 46 25.96 -6.42 -10.54
CA LYS A 46 24.54 -6.38 -10.16
C LYS A 46 24.22 -5.36 -9.05
N SER A 47 25.09 -4.36 -8.86
CA SER A 47 24.97 -3.36 -7.80
C SER A 47 23.79 -2.42 -8.02
N VAL A 48 23.41 -2.13 -9.27
CA VAL A 48 22.25 -1.27 -9.58
C VAL A 48 20.97 -1.95 -9.12
N TYR A 49 20.77 -3.22 -9.51
CA TYR A 49 19.69 -4.05 -8.96
C TYR A 49 19.83 -4.29 -7.45
N GLY A 50 21.05 -4.16 -6.91
CA GLY A 50 21.34 -4.25 -5.49
C GLY A 50 20.47 -3.29 -4.69
N GLU A 51 20.23 -2.08 -5.18
CA GLU A 51 19.45 -1.04 -4.49
C GLU A 51 17.95 -1.33 -4.41
N PHE A 52 17.44 -2.42 -5.01
CA PHE A 52 16.06 -2.89 -4.86
C PHE A 52 15.59 -2.88 -3.39
N TRP A 53 16.47 -3.27 -2.44
CA TRP A 53 16.09 -3.32 -1.02
C TRP A 53 15.70 -1.95 -0.45
N ARG A 54 16.32 -0.88 -0.97
CA ARG A 54 16.03 0.49 -0.57
C ARG A 54 14.77 0.99 -1.28
N GLY A 55 14.69 0.76 -2.59
CA GLY A 55 13.51 1.12 -3.38
C GLY A 55 12.22 0.52 -2.82
N ILE A 56 12.24 -0.76 -2.40
CA ILE A 56 11.03 -1.40 -1.86
C ILE A 56 10.62 -0.84 -0.50
N LEU A 57 11.59 -0.42 0.34
CA LEU A 57 11.29 0.26 1.60
C LEU A 57 10.62 1.61 1.36
N GLU A 58 11.15 2.39 0.43
CA GLU A 58 10.59 3.71 0.05
C GLU A 58 9.17 3.56 -0.51
N ARG A 59 8.90 2.54 -1.33
CA ARG A 59 7.53 2.28 -1.82
C ARG A 59 6.56 1.91 -0.71
N PHE A 60 7.00 1.16 0.29
CA PHE A 60 6.15 0.78 1.41
C PHE A 60 5.78 1.97 2.30
N GLU A 61 6.48 3.11 2.21
CA GLU A 61 6.08 4.34 2.90
C GLU A 61 4.70 4.84 2.46
N GLU A 62 4.19 4.43 1.30
CA GLU A 62 2.83 4.74 0.86
C GLU A 62 1.76 4.24 1.84
N PHE A 63 1.98 3.09 2.49
CA PHE A 63 1.07 2.59 3.52
C PHE A 63 1.02 3.48 4.76
N GLY A 64 2.04 4.31 4.99
CA GLY A 64 2.03 5.32 6.05
C GLY A 64 1.08 6.49 5.79
N LYS A 65 0.49 6.58 4.60
CA LYS A 65 -0.53 7.58 4.23
C LYS A 65 -1.96 7.07 4.52
N LEU A 66 -2.11 5.80 4.87
CA LEU A 66 -3.42 5.25 5.22
C LEU A 66 -3.94 5.88 6.51
N PRO A 67 -5.26 6.08 6.64
CA PRO A 67 -5.87 6.47 7.91
C PRO A 67 -5.44 5.53 9.05
N GLY A 68 -5.09 6.08 10.20
CA GLY A 68 -4.61 5.30 11.36
C GLY A 68 -3.20 4.74 11.23
N ALA A 69 -2.50 4.96 10.12
CA ALA A 69 -1.11 4.56 9.94
C ALA A 69 -0.11 5.64 10.37
N ALA A 70 1.09 5.20 10.72
CA ALA A 70 2.23 6.06 11.01
C ALA A 70 3.50 5.55 10.32
N LEU A 71 4.39 6.47 9.93
CA LEU A 71 5.75 6.13 9.54
C LEU A 71 6.67 6.28 10.75
N ILE A 72 7.46 5.24 11.00
CA ILE A 72 8.43 5.23 12.10
C ILE A 72 9.81 4.85 11.58
N ARG A 73 10.84 5.31 12.28
CA ARG A 73 12.23 5.00 11.98
C ARG A 73 12.76 3.99 13.00
N PRO A 74 12.99 2.71 12.63
CA PRO A 74 13.50 1.71 13.56
C PRO A 74 14.94 2.02 13.98
N GLY A 75 15.17 2.26 15.27
CA GLY A 75 16.48 2.62 15.80
C GLY A 75 17.11 3.82 15.08
N ARG A 76 18.24 3.61 14.39
CA ARG A 76 18.93 4.63 13.57
C ARG A 76 18.87 4.33 12.07
N ALA A 77 18.00 3.42 11.63
CA ALA A 77 17.87 2.99 10.24
C ALA A 77 17.75 4.18 9.26
N PRO A 78 18.31 4.14 8.05
CA PRO A 78 18.18 5.22 7.06
C PRO A 78 16.84 5.19 6.30
N TYR A 79 15.83 4.51 6.82
CA TYR A 79 14.52 4.30 6.19
C TYR A 79 13.42 4.36 7.24
N ASN A 80 12.18 4.65 6.80
CA ASN A 80 11.00 4.50 7.63
C ASN A 80 10.27 3.19 7.28
N ILE A 81 9.42 2.74 8.20
CA ILE A 81 8.49 1.64 7.96
C ILE A 81 7.08 2.07 8.36
N PRO A 82 6.04 1.62 7.63
CA PRO A 82 4.67 1.87 8.01
C PRO A 82 4.25 0.96 9.18
N VAL A 83 3.50 1.56 10.10
CA VAL A 83 2.79 0.88 11.18
C VAL A 83 1.31 1.19 11.02
N ILE A 84 0.50 0.17 10.78
CA ILE A 84 -0.94 0.28 10.52
C ILE A 84 -1.66 -0.48 11.62
N ASN A 85 -2.55 0.18 12.37
CA ASN A 85 -3.26 -0.43 13.50
C ASN A 85 -2.31 -1.14 14.50
N GLY A 86 -1.12 -0.56 14.71
CA GLY A 86 -0.12 -1.09 15.64
C GLY A 86 0.73 -2.23 15.08
N VAL A 87 0.49 -2.64 13.82
CA VAL A 87 1.26 -3.68 13.15
C VAL A 87 2.30 -3.05 12.24
N ALA A 88 3.57 -3.34 12.50
CA ALA A 88 4.68 -2.93 11.63
C ALA A 88 4.72 -3.81 10.39
N LEU A 89 4.87 -3.20 9.20
CA LEU A 89 5.00 -3.90 7.93
C LEU A 89 6.38 -3.64 7.33
N PHE A 90 7.18 -4.71 7.15
CA PHE A 90 8.58 -4.58 6.72
C PHE A 90 8.90 -5.45 5.49
N PRO A 91 9.32 -4.86 4.37
CA PRO A 91 9.84 -5.62 3.24
C PRO A 91 11.28 -6.07 3.48
N TRP A 92 11.56 -7.33 3.22
CA TRP A 92 12.88 -7.93 3.39
C TRP A 92 13.27 -8.76 2.18
N ARG A 93 14.34 -8.35 1.49
CA ARG A 93 14.98 -9.20 0.48
C ARG A 93 15.85 -10.25 1.16
N TYR A 94 15.31 -11.45 1.35
CA TYR A 94 16.01 -12.56 2.00
C TYR A 94 16.88 -13.33 1.01
N GLY A 95 16.53 -13.37 -0.28
CA GLY A 95 17.17 -14.25 -1.27
C GLY A 95 17.52 -13.57 -2.60
N ARG A 96 18.42 -14.22 -3.34
CA ARG A 96 18.77 -13.89 -4.73
C ARG A 96 18.50 -15.03 -5.71
N SER A 97 17.95 -16.13 -5.23
CA SER A 97 17.70 -17.36 -5.97
C SER A 97 16.50 -18.09 -5.36
N ARG A 98 15.89 -18.96 -6.15
CA ARG A 98 14.76 -19.80 -5.72
C ARG A 98 15.15 -20.85 -4.68
N ASP A 99 16.39 -21.33 -4.70
CA ASP A 99 16.86 -22.40 -3.82
C ASP A 99 17.22 -21.92 -2.41
N ARG A 100 17.12 -20.61 -2.14
CA ARG A 100 17.41 -20.10 -0.81
C ARG A 100 16.21 -20.33 0.09
N ASP A 101 16.44 -21.00 1.21
CA ASP A 101 15.41 -21.20 2.22
C ASP A 101 15.24 -19.95 3.09
N LEU A 102 14.00 -19.51 3.24
CA LEU A 102 13.60 -18.40 4.09
C LEU A 102 13.87 -18.70 5.56
N THR A 103 13.57 -19.92 6.01
CA THR A 103 13.65 -20.33 7.42
C THR A 103 15.09 -20.39 7.92
N THR A 104 16.04 -20.69 7.03
CA THR A 104 17.47 -20.76 7.37
C THR A 104 18.23 -19.48 7.03
N THR A 105 17.54 -18.37 6.76
CA THR A 105 18.17 -17.09 6.47
C THR A 105 18.11 -16.18 7.71
N PRO A 106 19.25 -15.74 8.26
CA PRO A 106 19.25 -14.84 9.42
C PRO A 106 18.55 -13.52 9.13
N PHE A 107 17.61 -13.14 9.98
CA PHE A 107 16.91 -11.85 9.86
C PHE A 107 17.61 -10.78 10.67
N VAL A 108 18.00 -11.07 11.92
CA VAL A 108 18.63 -10.09 12.81
C VAL A 108 20.10 -9.93 12.46
N THR A 109 20.36 -9.11 11.44
CA THR A 109 21.71 -8.79 10.97
C THR A 109 22.12 -7.34 11.25
N SER A 110 21.25 -6.56 11.89
CA SER A 110 21.50 -5.15 12.23
C SER A 110 20.68 -4.70 13.43
N GLU A 111 21.18 -3.69 14.15
CA GLU A 111 20.48 -3.07 15.28
C GLU A 111 19.11 -2.52 14.88
N ALA A 112 18.96 -2.04 13.64
CA ALA A 112 17.69 -1.57 13.12
C ALA A 112 16.63 -2.66 13.05
N ARG A 113 17.01 -3.90 12.69
CA ARG A 113 16.09 -5.03 12.64
C ARG A 113 15.76 -5.55 14.03
N THR A 114 16.70 -5.49 14.97
CA THR A 114 16.42 -5.75 16.40
C THR A 114 15.43 -4.73 16.96
N ALA A 115 15.72 -3.43 16.77
CA ALA A 115 14.88 -2.35 17.28
C ALA A 115 13.44 -2.38 16.72
N MET A 116 13.24 -2.99 15.55
CA MET A 116 11.92 -3.15 14.95
C MET A 116 11.00 -4.08 15.76
N LEU A 117 11.56 -5.09 16.40
CA LEU A 117 10.81 -6.06 17.20
C LEU A 117 10.34 -5.46 18.54
N ASP A 118 11.05 -4.44 19.02
CA ASP A 118 10.74 -3.73 20.26
C ASP A 118 9.80 -2.53 20.05
N LEU A 119 9.35 -2.29 18.82
CA LEU A 119 8.50 -1.15 18.49
C LEU A 119 7.15 -1.23 19.21
N ARG A 120 6.99 -0.35 20.20
CA ARG A 120 5.70 -0.03 20.83
C ARG A 120 5.19 1.27 20.22
N VAL A 121 4.27 1.16 19.27
CA VAL A 121 3.60 2.32 18.70
C VAL A 121 2.21 2.43 19.31
N ALA A 122 1.92 3.59 19.92
CA ALA A 122 0.57 3.90 20.35
C ALA A 122 -0.28 4.15 19.10
N THR A 123 -1.32 3.35 18.92
CA THR A 123 -2.30 3.55 17.84
C THR A 123 -3.18 4.75 18.15
N GLN A 124 -3.47 5.55 17.14
CA GLN A 124 -4.59 6.50 17.22
C GLN A 124 -5.82 5.81 16.61
N PRO A 125 -6.95 5.75 17.33
CA PRO A 125 -8.16 5.14 16.79
C PRO A 125 -8.60 5.90 15.53
N GLU A 126 -8.84 5.17 14.44
CA GLU A 126 -9.38 5.73 13.21
C GLU A 126 -10.83 6.18 13.43
N LEU A 127 -11.16 7.40 12.99
CA LEU A 127 -12.54 7.87 12.91
C LEU A 127 -13.21 7.20 11.70
N ASN A 128 -13.85 6.05 11.92
CA ASN A 128 -14.57 5.35 10.87
C ASN A 128 -15.87 6.11 10.53
N LEU A 129 -15.90 6.73 9.34
CA LEU A 129 -17.05 7.50 8.84
C LEU A 129 -18.14 6.62 8.19
N GLY A 130 -18.02 5.29 8.24
CA GLY A 130 -19.01 4.37 7.65
C GLY A 130 -19.07 4.42 6.12
N LEU A 131 -17.98 4.83 5.46
CA LEU A 131 -17.92 4.91 4.01
C LEU A 131 -17.85 3.49 3.39
N PRO A 132 -18.60 3.21 2.31
CA PRO A 132 -18.52 1.93 1.62
C PRO A 132 -17.10 1.65 1.13
N ARG A 133 -16.55 0.48 1.49
CA ARG A 133 -15.25 0.02 1.01
C ARG A 133 -15.48 -0.99 -0.12
N PRO A 134 -15.34 -0.59 -1.40
CA PRO A 134 -15.73 -1.42 -2.54
C PRO A 134 -14.86 -2.67 -2.71
N GLU A 135 -13.66 -2.72 -2.11
CA GLU A 135 -12.82 -3.93 -2.10
C GLU A 135 -13.27 -5.04 -1.13
N LEU A 136 -14.18 -4.75 -0.21
CA LEU A 136 -14.68 -5.68 0.82
C LEU A 136 -16.06 -6.22 0.46
N THR A 137 -16.25 -7.53 0.63
CA THR A 137 -17.59 -8.16 0.60
C THR A 137 -18.37 -7.81 1.88
N GLU A 138 -19.69 -8.04 1.88
CA GLU A 138 -20.52 -7.82 3.09
C GLU A 138 -20.00 -8.62 4.31
N GLU A 139 -19.58 -9.87 4.09
CA GLU A 139 -18.97 -10.70 5.14
C GLU A 139 -17.66 -10.09 5.69
N GLU A 140 -16.85 -9.48 4.82
CA GLU A 140 -15.58 -8.86 5.20
C GLU A 140 -15.77 -7.51 5.89
N GLN A 141 -16.80 -6.77 5.52
CA GLN A 141 -17.20 -5.54 6.21
C GLN A 141 -17.63 -5.86 7.65
N GLN A 142 -18.45 -6.89 7.85
CA GLN A 142 -18.86 -7.32 9.19
C GLN A 142 -17.66 -7.77 10.04
N LEU A 143 -16.75 -8.55 9.45
CA LEU A 143 -15.52 -8.95 10.16
C LEU A 143 -14.67 -7.74 10.54
N THR A 144 -14.53 -6.78 9.62
CA THR A 144 -13.79 -5.54 9.85
C THR A 144 -14.38 -4.76 11.02
N GLU A 145 -15.70 -4.60 11.09
CA GLU A 145 -16.36 -3.89 12.19
C GLU A 145 -16.10 -4.56 13.54
N VAL A 146 -16.15 -5.89 13.60
CA VAL A 146 -15.85 -6.66 14.82
C VAL A 146 -14.39 -6.48 15.25
N VAL A 147 -13.47 -6.54 14.29
CA VAL A 147 -12.02 -6.38 14.55
C VAL A 147 -11.70 -4.96 15.03
N GLU A 148 -12.22 -3.94 14.37
CA GLU A 148 -12.01 -2.53 14.75
C GLU A 148 -12.59 -2.22 16.13
N ALA A 149 -13.78 -2.77 16.46
CA ALA A 149 -14.33 -2.63 17.81
C ALA A 149 -13.42 -3.26 18.87
N ALA A 150 -12.91 -4.47 18.62
CA ALA A 150 -11.97 -5.13 19.52
C ALA A 150 -10.63 -4.37 19.65
N MET A 151 -10.13 -3.79 18.56
CA MET A 151 -8.90 -2.99 18.54
C MET A 151 -9.05 -1.63 19.22
N ALA A 152 -10.26 -1.05 19.25
CA ALA A 152 -10.54 0.19 19.97
C ALA A 152 -10.65 -0.03 21.49
N ASP A 153 -11.25 -1.17 21.90
CA ASP A 153 -11.44 -1.53 23.31
C ASP A 153 -10.13 -1.98 23.98
N ALA A 154 -9.30 -2.72 23.25
CA ALA A 154 -7.96 -3.03 23.70
C ALA A 154 -7.05 -1.81 23.42
N LYS A 155 -6.40 -1.25 24.45
CA LYS A 155 -5.23 -0.38 24.22
C LYS A 155 -4.10 -1.24 23.63
N VAL A 156 -4.21 -1.61 22.35
CA VAL A 156 -3.31 -2.55 21.69
C VAL A 156 -1.97 -1.85 21.43
N SER A 157 -1.04 -2.00 22.36
CA SER A 157 0.39 -1.97 22.04
C SER A 157 0.83 -3.39 21.66
N SER A 158 0.34 -3.93 20.55
CA SER A 158 0.87 -5.21 20.05
C SER A 158 2.14 -4.91 19.27
N ASN A 159 3.28 -5.47 19.68
CA ASN A 159 4.52 -5.48 18.90
C ASN A 159 4.41 -6.48 17.75
N LYS A 160 3.34 -6.41 16.95
CA LYS A 160 3.15 -7.35 15.83
C LYS A 160 3.96 -6.86 14.64
N LEU A 161 4.83 -7.73 14.15
CA LEU A 161 5.61 -7.50 12.94
C LEU A 161 5.08 -8.42 11.84
N VAL A 162 4.76 -7.83 10.69
CA VAL A 162 4.52 -8.54 9.44
C VAL A 162 5.70 -8.31 8.53
N VAL A 163 6.30 -9.40 8.07
CA VAL A 163 7.42 -9.35 7.12
C VAL A 163 6.94 -9.75 5.74
N VAL A 164 7.31 -8.95 4.74
CA VAL A 164 7.18 -9.30 3.32
C VAL A 164 8.54 -9.77 2.83
N ALA A 165 8.76 -11.08 2.90
CA ALA A 165 9.96 -11.74 2.45
C ALA A 165 9.97 -11.89 0.93
N VAL A 166 11.00 -11.32 0.28
CA VAL A 166 11.19 -11.31 -1.17
C VAL A 166 12.48 -12.04 -1.54
N SER A 167 12.39 -12.98 -2.50
CA SER A 167 13.57 -13.51 -3.19
C SER A 167 13.58 -12.98 -4.61
N SER A 168 14.61 -12.21 -4.95
CA SER A 168 14.69 -11.55 -6.25
C SER A 168 16.12 -11.37 -6.74
N SER A 169 16.28 -11.35 -8.05
CA SER A 169 17.51 -11.05 -8.77
C SER A 169 17.20 -10.14 -9.96
N ALA A 170 18.23 -9.62 -10.63
CA ALA A 170 18.02 -8.77 -11.81
C ALA A 170 17.32 -9.48 -12.98
N ILE A 171 17.25 -10.82 -12.95
CA ILE A 171 16.67 -11.64 -14.01
C ILE A 171 15.26 -12.16 -13.67
N ALA A 172 14.90 -12.20 -12.38
CA ALA A 172 13.63 -12.79 -11.96
C ALA A 172 13.25 -12.40 -10.53
N LEU A 173 11.94 -12.30 -10.32
CA LEU A 173 11.29 -12.32 -9.02
C LEU A 173 10.90 -13.77 -8.71
N HIS A 174 11.53 -14.36 -7.70
CA HIS A 174 11.37 -15.77 -7.38
C HIS A 174 10.22 -16.01 -6.42
N ASP A 175 10.15 -15.22 -5.34
CA ASP A 175 9.14 -15.37 -4.31
C ASP A 175 8.75 -14.03 -3.70
N ILE A 176 7.47 -13.94 -3.32
CA ILE A 176 6.92 -12.93 -2.42
C ILE A 176 6.09 -13.71 -1.39
N ILE A 177 6.56 -13.74 -0.15
CA ILE A 177 5.88 -14.39 0.96
C ILE A 177 5.64 -13.33 2.03
N TRP A 178 4.44 -13.29 2.58
CA TRP A 178 4.16 -12.41 3.72
C TRP A 178 3.54 -13.19 4.87
N GLY A 179 3.65 -12.64 6.07
CA GLY A 179 3.09 -13.25 7.26
C GLY A 179 3.51 -12.54 8.53
N ASP A 180 2.84 -12.88 9.63
CA ASP A 180 3.26 -12.45 10.96
C ASP A 180 4.42 -13.31 11.43
N VAL A 181 5.35 -12.67 12.14
CA VAL A 181 6.60 -13.31 12.55
C VAL A 181 6.88 -13.13 14.02
N THR A 182 7.45 -14.17 14.61
CA THR A 182 8.17 -14.10 15.89
C THR A 182 9.65 -14.32 15.66
N LEU A 183 10.47 -13.79 16.56
CA LEU A 183 11.92 -14.03 16.51
C LEU A 183 12.26 -15.26 17.36
N SER A 184 12.95 -16.21 16.75
CA SER A 184 13.59 -17.31 17.47
C SER A 184 14.84 -16.83 18.22
N ASP A 185 15.25 -17.55 19.28
CA ASP A 185 16.45 -17.23 20.05
C ASP A 185 17.73 -17.19 19.19
N ASP A 186 17.73 -17.89 18.06
CA ASP A 186 18.84 -17.99 17.11
C ASP A 186 18.87 -16.86 16.06
N GLY A 187 17.94 -15.90 16.11
CA GLY A 187 17.91 -14.74 15.21
C GLY A 187 17.24 -14.97 13.84
N TYR A 188 16.52 -16.09 13.71
CA TYR A 188 15.70 -16.45 12.55
C TYR A 188 14.23 -16.08 12.79
N LEU A 189 13.46 -15.92 11.71
CA LEU A 189 12.02 -15.65 11.80
C LEU A 189 11.24 -16.96 11.78
N ASP A 190 10.33 -17.09 12.74
CA ASP A 190 9.29 -18.10 12.74
C ASP A 190 7.98 -17.45 12.25
N PHE A 191 7.40 -18.03 11.20
CA PHE A 191 6.15 -17.54 10.63
C PHE A 191 4.97 -18.22 11.33
N GLY A 192 4.06 -17.42 11.89
CA GLY A 192 2.78 -17.90 12.41
C GLY A 192 1.83 -18.22 11.25
N PHE A 193 1.20 -17.19 10.70
CA PHE A 193 0.57 -17.28 9.38
C PHE A 193 1.61 -16.96 8.29
N SER A 194 1.49 -17.64 7.14
CA SER A 194 2.22 -17.24 5.94
C SER A 194 1.41 -17.51 4.68
N GLU A 195 1.60 -16.64 3.69
CA GLU A 195 0.96 -16.75 2.39
C GLU A 195 1.91 -16.32 1.28
N SER A 196 1.88 -17.04 0.16
CA SER A 196 2.57 -16.61 -1.07
C SER A 196 1.70 -15.60 -1.83
N LEU A 197 2.26 -14.42 -2.10
CA LEU A 197 1.62 -13.37 -2.86
C LEU A 197 1.94 -13.44 -4.36
N MET A 198 2.69 -14.45 -4.80
CA MET A 198 3.13 -14.62 -6.19
C MET A 198 1.96 -14.75 -7.17
N SER A 199 0.90 -15.44 -6.77
CA SER A 199 -0.27 -15.72 -7.62
C SER A 199 -1.37 -14.68 -7.55
N LEU A 200 -1.23 -13.65 -6.70
CA LEU A 200 -2.23 -12.59 -6.62
C LEU A 200 -2.25 -11.81 -7.93
N LYS A 201 -3.41 -11.82 -8.57
CA LYS A 201 -3.67 -10.93 -9.70
C LYS A 201 -3.87 -9.52 -9.14
N PRO A 202 -3.36 -8.47 -9.83
CA PRO A 202 -3.75 -7.11 -9.53
C PRO A 202 -5.27 -7.04 -9.42
N SER A 203 -5.76 -6.61 -8.26
CA SER A 203 -7.16 -6.21 -8.19
C SER A 203 -7.29 -5.05 -9.16
N LYS A 204 -8.12 -5.21 -10.19
CA LYS A 204 -8.33 -4.16 -11.19
C LYS A 204 -8.61 -2.87 -10.41
N LEU A 205 -7.75 -1.87 -10.58
CA LEU A 205 -8.15 -0.50 -10.29
C LEU A 205 -9.48 -0.34 -11.00
N PHE A 206 -10.55 -0.06 -10.25
CA PHE A 206 -11.85 0.16 -10.84
C PHE A 206 -11.68 1.30 -11.81
N ALA A 207 -11.62 0.96 -13.10
CA ALA A 207 -11.73 1.94 -14.15
C ALA A 207 -13.02 2.68 -13.84
N VAL A 208 -12.93 4.01 -13.66
CA VAL A 208 -14.11 4.87 -13.79
C VAL A 208 -14.81 4.38 -15.05
N PRO A 209 -16.08 3.94 -14.98
CA PRO A 209 -16.76 3.44 -16.17
C PRO A 209 -16.54 4.48 -17.25
N ASP A 210 -15.87 4.08 -18.33
CA ASP A 210 -15.70 4.94 -19.49
C ASP A 210 -17.11 5.18 -19.99
N THR A 211 -17.68 6.31 -19.59
CA THR A 211 -19.02 6.71 -20.03
C THR A 211 -18.99 7.11 -21.51
N GLY A 212 -17.86 6.92 -22.19
CA GLY A 212 -17.61 7.39 -23.55
C GLY A 212 -17.63 8.91 -23.66
N LYS A 213 -17.70 9.61 -22.52
CA LYS A 213 -17.84 11.05 -22.41
C LYS A 213 -16.58 11.65 -21.82
N THR A 214 -15.61 11.92 -22.68
CA THR A 214 -14.52 12.86 -22.43
C THR A 214 -15.04 14.30 -22.28
N PHE A 215 -14.26 15.20 -21.67
CA PHE A 215 -14.54 16.65 -21.60
C PHE A 215 -14.89 17.29 -22.97
N THR A 216 -14.46 16.66 -24.07
CA THR A 216 -14.68 17.11 -25.45
C THR A 216 -15.89 16.47 -26.14
N SER A 217 -16.71 15.68 -25.44
CA SER A 217 -17.82 14.91 -26.04
C SER A 217 -19.18 15.63 -25.99
N GLY A 218 -19.22 16.82 -25.39
CA GLY A 218 -20.37 17.69 -25.49
C GLY A 218 -20.37 18.38 -26.84
N GLU A 219 -21.52 18.44 -27.50
CA GLU A 219 -21.71 19.31 -28.66
C GLU A 219 -21.43 20.75 -28.20
N PRO A 220 -20.54 21.51 -28.87
CA PRO A 220 -20.28 22.90 -28.51
C PRO A 220 -21.61 23.66 -28.45
N PRO A 221 -21.91 24.44 -27.39
CA PRO A 221 -23.14 25.19 -27.34
C PRO A 221 -23.23 26.10 -28.57
N ALA A 222 -24.30 25.94 -29.34
CA ALA A 222 -24.54 26.76 -30.52
C ALA A 222 -24.56 28.23 -30.08
N ARG A 223 -23.69 29.04 -30.68
CA ARG A 223 -23.77 30.50 -30.52
C ARG A 223 -25.02 30.98 -31.24
N GLU A 224 -26.09 31.21 -30.49
CA GLU A 224 -27.16 32.10 -30.94
C GLU A 224 -26.61 33.53 -30.99
N LEU A 225 -26.03 33.89 -32.13
CA LEU A 225 -25.76 35.28 -32.45
C LEU A 225 -27.11 35.96 -32.68
N GLY A 226 -27.71 36.45 -31.60
CA GLY A 226 -28.81 37.39 -31.67
C GLY A 226 -28.35 38.62 -32.44
N VAL A 227 -28.74 38.71 -33.71
CA VAL A 227 -28.60 39.92 -34.52
C VAL A 227 -29.55 40.94 -33.90
N HIS A 228 -29.03 41.79 -33.01
CA HIS A 228 -29.78 42.93 -32.52
C HIS A 228 -29.82 43.96 -33.65
N GLY A 229 -30.84 43.82 -34.51
CA GLY A 229 -31.21 44.84 -35.47
C GLY A 229 -31.58 46.11 -34.73
N VAL A 230 -30.76 47.13 -34.94
CA VAL A 230 -31.11 48.53 -34.73
C VAL A 230 -32.30 48.83 -35.64
N ASP A 231 -33.36 49.42 -35.09
CA ASP A 231 -33.89 50.69 -35.60
C ASP A 231 -34.86 51.35 -34.60
N GLU A 232 -34.41 52.54 -34.19
CA GLU A 232 -35.13 53.79 -33.94
C GLU A 232 -36.44 53.88 -33.12
N ALA A 233 -36.32 54.74 -32.11
CA ALA A 233 -37.22 55.84 -31.73
C ALA A 233 -38.58 55.53 -31.10
N SER A 234 -38.73 55.89 -29.81
CA SER A 234 -39.64 56.96 -29.37
C SER A 234 -39.72 57.00 -27.84
N GLY A 235 -39.75 58.20 -27.25
CA GLY A 235 -40.38 58.43 -25.96
C GLY A 235 -39.51 59.04 -24.87
N ASP A 236 -39.32 60.34 -24.99
CA ASP A 236 -39.10 61.34 -23.92
C ASP A 236 -39.96 61.07 -22.66
N ASP A 237 -39.39 61.16 -21.46
CA ASP A 237 -39.78 62.16 -20.43
C ASP A 237 -38.92 62.02 -19.14
N PRO A 238 -38.42 63.11 -18.53
CA PRO A 238 -37.60 63.11 -17.33
C PRO A 238 -38.41 63.38 -16.05
N SER A 239 -37.97 62.87 -14.90
CA SER A 239 -38.36 63.43 -13.60
C SER A 239 -37.30 63.18 -12.50
N ASP A 240 -36.85 64.30 -11.91
CA ASP A 240 -36.33 64.56 -10.55
C ASP A 240 -35.14 63.70 -10.03
N VAL A 241 -33.99 64.23 -9.60
CA VAL A 241 -33.67 65.42 -8.77
C VAL A 241 -32.26 65.94 -9.12
#